data_AF-A0A3N7EKX2-F1
#
_entry.id   AF-A0A3N7EKX2-F1
#
_cell.length_a   1.000
_cell.length_b   1.000
_cell.length_c   1.000
_cell.angle_alpha   90.00
_cell.angle_beta   90.00
_cell.angle_gamma   90.00
#
_symmetry.space_group_name_H-M   'P 1'
#
loop_
_entity.id
_entity.type
_entity.pdbx_description
1 polymer ?
#
loop_
_entity_poly.entity_id
_entity_poly.type
_entity_poly.pdbx_seq_one_letter_code
_entity_poly.pdbx_strand_id
1 'polypeptide(L)'
;MHDSGEGNLDLVTSLNDFTIKLKEWNPKVFGNIFYRKKKCLQYLRGIQKALNGGRNQFLHRLELDLTKEYTQILTQEEIFWYRKSRCQWISFGDKNSS
;
A
#
# COMPACT_ATOMS: atom_id res chain seq x y z
N MET A 1 -34.19 5.10 -35.39
CA MET A 1 -34.22 4.37 -34.11
C MET A 1 -32.85 3.79 -33.89
N HIS A 2 -31.92 4.60 -33.38
CA HIS A 2 -30.59 4.13 -33.01
C HIS A 2 -30.23 4.80 -31.69
N ASP A 3 -29.53 4.01 -30.89
CA ASP A 3 -28.70 4.42 -29.78
C ASP A 3 -29.37 4.78 -28.43
N SER A 4 -29.56 3.75 -27.61
CA SER A 4 -29.54 3.90 -26.15
C SER A 4 -28.67 2.80 -25.49
N GLY A 5 -27.94 2.04 -26.31
CA GLY A 5 -27.17 0.86 -25.88
C GLY A 5 -25.66 1.03 -26.01
N GLU A 6 -25.15 1.90 -26.89
CA GLU A 6 -23.70 2.05 -27.08
C GLU A 6 -23.06 2.79 -25.91
N GLY A 7 -23.71 3.82 -25.37
CA GLY A 7 -23.17 4.61 -24.24
C GLY A 7 -22.96 3.81 -22.93
N ASN A 8 -23.72 2.73 -22.70
CA ASN A 8 -23.56 1.89 -21.52
C ASN A 8 -22.40 0.90 -21.68
N LEU A 9 -22.23 0.36 -22.89
CA LEU A 9 -21.12 -0.55 -23.22
C LEU A 9 -19.77 0.18 -23.15
N ASP A 10 -19.73 1.43 -23.60
CA ASP A 10 -18.55 2.30 -23.57
C ASP A 10 -18.13 2.68 -22.13
N LEU A 11 -19.10 2.97 -21.26
CA LEU A 11 -18.86 3.23 -19.83
C LEU A 11 -18.30 2.00 -19.11
N VAL A 12 -18.88 0.82 -19.33
CA VAL A 12 -18.41 -0.44 -18.72
C VAL A 12 -16.99 -0.75 -19.17
N THR A 13 -16.69 -0.53 -20.45
CA THR A 13 -15.36 -0.76 -21.03
C THR A 13 -14.34 0.21 -20.44
N SER A 14 -14.67 1.51 -20.40
CA SER A 14 -13.83 2.55 -19.79
C SER A 14 -13.56 2.33 -18.30
N LEU A 15 -14.55 1.85 -17.54
CA LEU A 15 -14.39 1.47 -16.13
C LEU A 15 -13.48 0.27 -15.94
N ASN A 16 -13.56 -0.71 -16.84
CA ASN A 16 -12.71 -1.90 -16.78
C ASN A 16 -11.25 -1.53 -17.11
N ASP A 17 -11.04 -0.72 -18.14
CA ASP A 17 -9.71 -0.18 -18.49
C ASP A 17 -9.12 0.66 -17.36
N PHE A 18 -9.93 1.51 -16.73
CA PHE A 18 -9.51 2.27 -15.56
C PHE A 18 -9.12 1.35 -14.39
N THR A 19 -9.90 0.30 -14.15
CA THR A 19 -9.62 -0.69 -13.09
C THR A 19 -8.31 -1.43 -13.35
N ILE A 20 -8.04 -1.82 -14.61
CA ILE A 20 -6.77 -2.47 -14.99
C ILE A 20 -5.60 -1.52 -14.76
N LYS A 21 -5.70 -0.27 -15.25
CA LYS A 21 -4.66 0.75 -15.06
C LYS A 21 -4.40 1.03 -13.57
N LEU A 22 -5.45 1.07 -12.75
CA LEU A 22 -5.31 1.21 -11.30
C LEU A 22 -4.61 0.00 -10.65
N LYS A 23 -4.93 -1.23 -11.07
CA LYS A 23 -4.27 -2.44 -10.55
C LYS A 23 -2.79 -2.47 -10.89
N GLU A 24 -2.38 -1.91 -12.03
CA GLU A 24 -0.97 -1.80 -12.42
C GLU A 24 -0.26 -0.63 -11.74
N TRP A 25 -0.94 0.50 -11.59
CA TRP A 25 -0.39 1.72 -10.99
C TRP A 25 -0.25 1.60 -9.47
N ASN A 26 -1.22 0.99 -8.80
CA ASN A 26 -1.23 0.85 -7.34
C ASN A 26 0.06 0.20 -6.77
N PRO A 27 0.56 -0.94 -7.29
CA PRO A 27 1.83 -1.49 -6.84
C PRO A 27 3.05 -0.68 -7.30
N LYS A 28 2.94 0.14 -8.36
CA LYS A 28 4.04 1.00 -8.84
C LYS A 28 4.18 2.29 -8.02
N VAL A 29 3.06 2.85 -7.53
CA VAL A 29 3.04 4.15 -6.84
C VAL A 29 2.77 4.04 -5.35
N PHE A 30 1.74 3.29 -4.93
CA PHE A 30 1.57 3.01 -3.50
C PHE A 30 2.54 1.92 -3.03
N GLY A 31 2.93 1.01 -3.93
CA GLY A 31 3.66 -0.18 -3.54
C GLY A 31 2.79 -1.11 -2.70
N ASN A 32 3.19 -2.37 -2.59
CA ASN A 32 2.63 -3.21 -1.54
C ASN A 32 3.30 -2.81 -0.22
N ILE A 33 2.71 -1.84 0.50
CA ILE A 33 3.19 -1.32 1.80
C ILE A 33 3.49 -2.48 2.76
N PHE A 34 2.63 -3.51 2.79
CA PHE A 34 2.82 -4.70 3.61
C PHE A 34 4.03 -5.54 3.17
N TYR A 35 4.25 -5.67 1.86
CA TYR A 35 5.44 -6.34 1.33
C TYR A 35 6.71 -5.56 1.68
N ARG A 36 6.71 -4.22 1.51
CA ARG A 36 7.84 -3.36 1.90
C ARG A 36 8.13 -3.47 3.38
N LYS A 37 7.10 -3.43 4.24
CA LYS A 37 7.20 -3.66 5.69
C LYS A 37 7.86 -5.01 6.00
N LYS A 38 7.36 -6.09 5.38
CA LYS A 38 7.88 -7.45 5.56
C LYS A 38 9.33 -7.58 5.11
N LYS A 39 9.70 -6.94 4.00
CA LYS A 39 11.08 -6.94 3.48
C LYS A 39 12.03 -6.17 4.40
N CYS A 40 11.61 -4.98 4.85
CA CYS A 40 12.38 -4.15 5.78
C CYS A 40 12.65 -4.88 7.10
N LEU A 41 11.63 -5.54 7.67
CA LEU A 41 11.79 -6.34 8.90
C LEU A 41 12.75 -7.53 8.71
N GLN A 42 12.75 -8.18 7.54
CA GLN A 42 13.70 -9.27 7.26
C GLN A 42 15.14 -8.77 7.22
N TYR A 43 15.39 -7.60 6.61
CA TYR A 43 16.73 -7.01 6.59
C TYR A 43 17.19 -6.55 7.97
N LEU A 44 16.33 -5.88 8.75
CA LEU A 44 16.65 -5.48 10.12
C LEU A 44 17.04 -6.68 10.98
N ARG A 45 16.28 -7.78 10.90
CA ARG A 45 16.63 -9.03 11.61
C ARG A 45 17.97 -9.60 11.18
N GLY A 46 18.27 -9.58 9.87
CA GLY A 46 19.54 -10.04 9.33
C GLY A 46 20.72 -9.21 9.84
N ILE A 47 20.56 -7.89 9.87
CA ILE A 47 21.59 -6.94 10.34
C ILE A 47 21.82 -7.08 11.83
N GLN A 48 20.76 -7.18 12.64
CA GLN A 48 20.88 -7.41 14.08
C GLN A 48 21.62 -8.72 14.37
N LYS A 49 21.32 -9.79 13.62
CA LYS A 49 22.05 -11.05 13.73
C LYS A 49 23.53 -10.90 13.36
N ALA A 50 23.85 -10.12 12.33
CA ALA A 50 25.23 -9.87 11.92
C ALA A 50 26.00 -8.98 12.92
N LEU A 51 25.33 -7.99 13.52
CA LEU A 51 25.90 -7.12 14.56
C LEU A 51 26.18 -7.87 15.87
N ASN A 52 25.40 -8.91 16.20
CA ASN A 52 25.70 -9.78 17.33
C ASN A 52 27.05 -10.50 17.20
N GLY A 53 27.58 -10.65 15.98
CA GLY A 53 28.90 -11.23 15.73
C GLY A 53 30.08 -10.28 15.94
N GLY A 54 29.84 -8.99 16.17
CA GLY A 54 30.88 -7.99 16.41
C GLY A 54 30.52 -6.59 15.92
N ARG A 55 31.35 -5.60 16.29
CA ARG A 55 31.14 -4.20 15.88
C ARG A 55 31.41 -4.03 14.40
N ASN A 56 30.40 -3.58 13.67
CA ASN A 56 30.53 -3.22 12.26
C ASN A 56 29.81 -1.88 12.00
N GLN A 57 30.59 -0.82 11.76
CA GLN A 57 30.06 0.53 11.56
C GLN A 57 29.17 0.64 10.31
N PHE A 58 29.47 -0.12 9.26
CA PHE A 58 28.65 -0.15 8.06
C PHE A 58 27.27 -0.75 8.35
N LEU A 59 27.24 -1.89 9.05
CA LEU A 59 25.97 -2.52 9.45
C LEU A 59 25.15 -1.63 10.38
N HIS A 60 25.81 -0.87 11.26
CA HIS A 60 25.11 0.06 12.16
C HIS A 60 24.48 1.24 11.40
N ARG A 61 25.17 1.79 10.39
CA ARG A 61 24.59 2.82 9.49
C ARG A 61 23.42 2.26 8.70
N LEU A 62 23.57 1.06 8.15
CA LEU A 62 22.52 0.38 7.40
C LEU A 62 21.28 0.09 8.28
N GLU A 63 21.48 -0.27 9.56
CA GLU A 63 20.40 -0.43 10.52
C GLU A 63 19.63 0.87 10.76
N LEU A 64 20.32 2.00 10.90
CA LEU A 64 19.70 3.31 11.08
C LEU A 64 18.86 3.69 9.85
N ASP A 65 19.40 3.49 8.65
CA ASP A 65 18.70 3.80 7.40
C ASP A 65 17.44 2.93 7.23
N LEU A 66 17.54 1.63 7.49
CA LEU A 66 16.39 0.73 7.45
C LEU A 66 15.36 1.03 8.54
N THR A 67 15.80 1.45 9.71
CA THR A 67 14.88 1.88 10.79
C THR A 67 14.10 3.11 10.35
N LYS A 68 14.75 4.08 9.69
CA LYS A 68 14.08 5.25 9.13
C LYS A 68 13.08 4.87 8.04
N GLU A 69 13.46 3.98 7.12
CA GLU A 69 12.54 3.46 6.10
C GLU A 69 11.34 2.74 6.74
N TYR A 70 11.58 1.92 7.76
CA TYR A 70 10.52 1.23 8.49
C TYR A 70 9.53 2.20 9.12
N THR A 71 10.01 3.26 9.79
CA THR A 71 9.14 4.30 10.36
C THR A 71 8.28 4.97 9.30
N GLN A 72 8.84 5.29 8.13
CA GLN A 72 8.06 5.86 7.02
C GLN A 72 6.97 4.90 6.53
N ILE A 73 7.28 3.60 6.44
CA ILE A 73 6.31 2.57 6.07
C ILE A 73 5.17 2.49 7.10
N LEU A 74 5.47 2.60 8.40
CA LEU A 74 4.44 2.62 9.46
C LEU A 74 3.52 3.84 9.33
N THR A 75 4.06 5.04 9.07
CA THR A 75 3.25 6.23 8.84
C THR A 75 2.32 6.07 7.63
N GLN A 76 2.81 5.45 6.55
CA GLN A 76 1.98 5.16 5.39
C GLN A 76 0.87 4.14 5.69
N GLU A 77 1.19 3.10 6.47
CA GLU A 77 0.22 2.09 6.92
C GLU A 77 -0.86 2.71 7.82
N GLU A 78 -0.50 3.61 8.74
CA GLU A 78 -1.44 4.35 9.59
C GLU A 78 -2.41 5.18 8.74
N ILE A 79 -1.91 5.97 7.79
CA ILE A 79 -2.75 6.77 6.89
C ILE A 79 -3.68 5.86 6.06
N PHE A 80 -3.16 4.73 5.58
CA PHE A 80 -3.96 3.74 4.85
C PHE A 80 -5.12 3.22 5.70
N TRP A 81 -4.85 2.81 6.94
CA TRP A 81 -5.89 2.30 7.83
C TRP A 81 -6.88 3.38 8.23
N TYR A 82 -6.42 4.59 8.53
CA TYR A 82 -7.31 5.72 8.82
C TYR A 82 -8.31 5.95 7.69
N ARG A 83 -7.82 6.03 6.44
CA ARG A 83 -8.67 6.22 5.26
C ARG A 83 -9.62 5.03 5.06
N LYS A 84 -9.12 3.81 5.18
CA LYS A 84 -9.91 2.59 5.00
C LYS A 84 -11.05 2.51 6.02
N SER A 85 -10.76 2.76 7.30
CA SER A 85 -11.77 2.80 8.36
C SER A 85 -12.82 3.88 8.12
N ARG A 86 -12.42 5.07 7.65
CA ARG A 86 -13.35 6.15 7.29
C ARG A 86 -14.27 5.75 6.13
N CYS A 87 -13.73 5.18 5.06
CA CYS A 87 -14.55 4.72 3.93
C CYS A 87 -15.52 3.59 4.34
N GLN A 88 -15.06 2.67 5.19
CA GLN A 88 -15.91 1.61 5.74
C GLN A 88 -17.03 2.19 6.59
N TRP A 89 -16.73 3.13 7.48
CA TRP A 89 -17.72 3.81 8.32
C TRP A 89 -18.82 4.48 7.49
N ILE A 90 -18.44 5.25 6.47
CA ILE A 90 -19.39 5.91 5.56
C ILE A 90 -20.25 4.86 4.84
N SER A 91 -19.63 3.80 4.29
CA SER A 91 -20.34 2.74 3.58
C SER A 91 -21.32 1.95 4.45
N PHE A 92 -21.07 1.83 5.77
CA PHE A 92 -21.99 1.20 6.71
C PHE A 92 -23.06 2.16 7.22
N GLY A 93 -22.75 3.45 7.36
CA GLY A 93 -23.71 4.50 7.72
C GLY A 93 -24.81 4.67 6.68
N ASP A 94 -24.46 4.68 5.39
CA ASP A 94 -25.42 4.78 4.28
C ASP A 94 -26.35 3.55 4.20
N LYS A 95 -25.90 2.37 4.66
CA LYS A 95 -26.69 1.14 4.61
C LYS A 95 -27.75 1.03 5.72
N ASN A 96 -27.70 1.88 6.74
CA ASN A 96 -28.61 1.87 7.89
C ASN A 96 -29.70 2.96 7.82
N SER A 97 -29.77 3.75 6.74
CA SER A 97 -30.85 4.75 6.52
C SER A 97 -31.89 4.30 5.48
N SER A 98 -32.18 3.00 5.39
CA SER A 98 -33.35 2.48 4.66
C SER A 98 -34.60 2.50 5.52
#